data_AF-A0AAV3QFS7-F1
#
_entry.id   AF-A0AAV3QFS7-F1
#
_cell.length_a   1.000
_cell.length_b   1.000
_cell.length_c   1.000
_cell.angle_alpha   90.00
_cell.angle_beta   90.00
_cell.angle_gamma   90.00
#
_symmetry.space_group_name_H-M   'P 1'
#
loop_
_entity.id
_entity.type
_entity.pdbx_description
1 polymer ?
#
loop_
_entity_poly.entity_id
_entity_poly.type
_entity_poly.pdbx_seq_one_letter_code
_entity_poly.pdbx_strand_id
1 'polypeptide(L)'
;MGNHLKAMTFLILQTTIYMSMSIQGSVSQQVNNARNGPSKCNLFKGQWVVDASFPLYQSSSCPFIDDQFNCGARPDELYLKYSWKPGTCN
;
A
#
# COMPACT_ATOMS: atom_id res chain seq x y z
N MET A 1 -44.14 -20.12 -42.10
CA MET A 1 -44.03 -19.37 -40.83
C MET A 1 -42.92 -19.86 -39.89
N GLY A 2 -42.55 -21.15 -39.84
CA GLY A 2 -41.54 -21.67 -38.90
C GLY A 2 -40.08 -21.19 -39.10
N ASN A 3 -39.66 -20.86 -40.33
CA ASN A 3 -38.27 -20.50 -40.60
C ASN A 3 -37.91 -19.07 -40.20
N HIS A 4 -38.88 -18.14 -40.27
CA HIS A 4 -38.69 -16.76 -39.81
C HIS A 4 -38.53 -16.70 -38.30
N LEU A 5 -39.32 -17.47 -37.54
CA LEU A 5 -39.21 -17.51 -36.10
C LEU A 5 -37.84 -18.07 -35.66
N LYS A 6 -37.35 -19.12 -36.33
CA LYS A 6 -36.01 -19.68 -36.12
C LYS A 6 -34.90 -18.66 -36.42
N ALA A 7 -35.04 -17.89 -37.51
CA ALA A 7 -34.09 -16.84 -37.87
C ALA A 7 -34.06 -15.71 -36.83
N MET A 8 -35.23 -15.29 -36.33
CA MET A 8 -35.30 -14.25 -35.30
C MET A 8 -34.71 -14.73 -33.98
N THR A 9 -34.97 -15.98 -33.56
CA THR A 9 -34.34 -16.53 -32.34
C THR A 9 -32.82 -16.62 -32.46
N PHE A 10 -32.29 -16.94 -33.64
CA PHE A 10 -30.85 -17.02 -33.86
C PHE A 10 -30.18 -15.64 -33.78
N LEU A 11 -30.80 -14.61 -34.35
CA LEU A 11 -30.31 -13.23 -34.29
C LEU A 11 -30.33 -12.68 -32.84
N ILE A 12 -31.36 -12.99 -32.07
CA ILE A 12 -31.46 -12.60 -30.65
C ILE A 12 -30.37 -13.29 -29.82
N LEU A 13 -30.13 -14.59 -30.05
CA LEU A 13 -29.07 -15.32 -29.38
C LEU A 13 -27.68 -14.76 -29.72
N GLN A 14 -27.41 -14.44 -30.99
CA GLN A 14 -26.13 -13.86 -31.38
C GLN A 14 -25.88 -12.48 -30.79
N THR A 15 -26.89 -11.61 -30.78
CA THR A 15 -26.78 -10.25 -30.22
C THR A 15 -26.57 -10.27 -28.70
N THR A 16 -27.27 -11.14 -27.98
CA THR A 16 -27.08 -11.31 -26.52
C THR A 16 -25.71 -11.88 -26.17
N ILE A 17 -25.21 -12.86 -26.95
CA ILE A 17 -23.85 -13.39 -26.80
C ILE A 17 -22.81 -12.28 -27.03
N TYR A 18 -22.94 -11.49 -28.11
CA TYR A 18 -22.01 -10.40 -28.42
C TYR A 18 -21.96 -9.33 -27.33
N MET A 19 -23.13 -8.99 -26.76
CA MET A 19 -23.23 -8.05 -25.64
C MET A 19 -22.66 -8.61 -24.32
N SER A 20 -22.70 -9.92 -24.09
CA SER A 20 -22.09 -10.52 -22.89
C SER A 20 -20.56 -10.57 -22.93
N MET A 21 -19.97 -10.72 -24.12
CA MET A 21 -18.52 -10.71 -24.32
C MET A 21 -17.90 -9.33 -24.09
N SER A 22 -18.60 -8.25 -24.44
CA SER A 22 -18.12 -6.87 -24.22
C SER A 22 -18.16 -6.43 -22.75
N ILE A 23 -18.97 -7.07 -21.90
CA ILE A 23 -19.06 -6.79 -20.46
C ILE A 23 -17.85 -7.36 -19.69
N GLN A 24 -17.20 -8.44 -20.19
CA GLN A 24 -16.08 -9.08 -19.49
C GLN A 24 -14.77 -8.28 -19.57
N GLY A 25 -14.58 -7.46 -20.60
CA GLY A 25 -13.34 -6.70 -20.81
C GLY A 25 -13.09 -5.57 -19.81
N SER A 26 -14.15 -4.93 -19.31
CA SER A 26 -14.07 -3.77 -18.40
C SER A 26 -14.04 -4.16 -16.92
N VAL A 27 -14.70 -5.25 -16.53
CA VAL A 27 -14.76 -5.73 -15.13
C VAL A 27 -13.40 -6.23 -14.64
N SER A 28 -12.63 -6.93 -15.48
CA SER A 28 -11.33 -7.49 -15.07
C SER A 28 -10.26 -6.43 -14.76
N GLN A 29 -10.29 -5.27 -15.42
CA GLN A 29 -9.31 -4.20 -15.19
C GLN A 29 -9.56 -3.47 -13.87
N GLN A 30 -10.84 -3.19 -13.53
CA GLN A 30 -11.19 -2.52 -12.28
C GLN A 30 -10.89 -3.39 -11.04
N VAL A 31 -11.13 -4.71 -11.13
CA VAL A 31 -10.84 -5.64 -10.03
C VAL A 31 -9.34 -5.79 -9.78
N ASN A 32 -8.50 -5.75 -10.82
CA ASN A 32 -7.05 -5.80 -10.67
C ASN A 32 -6.47 -4.52 -10.06
N ASN A 33 -6.96 -3.34 -10.44
CA ASN A 33 -6.55 -2.07 -9.82
C ASN A 33 -7.04 -1.93 -8.37
N ALA A 34 -8.22 -2.47 -8.03
CA ALA A 34 -8.72 -2.47 -6.66
C ALA A 34 -7.95 -3.44 -5.75
N ARG A 35 -7.46 -4.56 -6.29
CA ARG A 35 -6.59 -5.51 -5.57
C ARG A 35 -5.16 -4.99 -5.44
N ASN A 36 -4.65 -4.31 -6.47
CA ASN A 36 -3.36 -3.63 -6.49
C ASN A 36 -3.53 -2.13 -6.19
N GLY A 37 -4.20 -1.80 -5.08
CA GLY A 37 -4.04 -0.46 -4.48
C GLY A 37 -2.55 -0.15 -4.30
N PRO A 38 -2.16 1.14 -4.18
CA PRO A 38 -0.75 1.52 -4.01
C PRO A 38 -0.13 0.59 -2.97
N SER A 39 0.95 -0.10 -3.35
CA SER A 39 1.60 -1.12 -2.51
C SER A 39 1.61 -0.63 -1.08
N LYS A 40 0.77 -1.24 -0.22
CA LYS A 40 0.50 -0.68 1.11
C LYS A 40 1.84 -0.51 1.81
N CYS A 41 2.22 0.74 2.06
CA CYS A 41 3.47 1.08 2.73
C CYS A 41 3.47 0.38 4.09
N ASN A 42 4.33 -0.61 4.27
CA ASN A 42 4.45 -1.29 5.55
C ASN A 42 5.49 -0.54 6.38
N LEU A 43 5.00 0.36 7.24
CA LEU A 43 5.83 1.16 8.14
C LEU A 43 6.66 0.31 9.11
N PHE A 44 6.27 -0.94 9.37
CA PHE A 44 6.96 -1.85 10.28
C PHE A 44 7.99 -2.76 9.59
N LYS A 45 8.10 -2.70 8.25
CA LYS A 45 9.11 -3.46 7.47
C LYS A 45 10.14 -2.51 6.89
N GLY A 46 11.34 -2.56 7.43
CA GLY A 46 12.41 -1.63 7.10
C GLY A 46 13.71 -2.00 7.80
N GLN A 47 14.57 -1.00 7.97
CA GLN A 47 15.86 -1.15 8.63
C GLN A 47 16.22 0.12 9.40
N TRP A 48 17.03 -0.05 10.44
CA TRP A 48 17.66 1.06 11.13
C TRP A 48 18.84 1.58 10.29
N VAL A 49 18.91 2.89 10.08
CA VAL A 49 19.98 3.56 9.34
C VAL A 49 20.60 4.65 10.22
N VAL A 50 21.89 4.91 10.05
CA VAL A 50 22.55 6.04 10.71
C VAL A 50 22.14 7.34 10.00
N ASP A 51 21.63 8.29 10.76
CA ASP A 51 21.16 9.59 10.30
C ASP A 51 21.84 10.71 11.09
N ALA A 52 22.54 11.59 10.39
CA ALA A 52 23.27 12.71 11.00
C ALA A 52 22.35 13.79 11.58
N SER A 53 21.09 13.85 11.13
CA SER A 53 20.10 14.82 11.64
C SER A 53 19.55 14.45 13.02
N PHE A 54 19.78 13.22 13.49
CA PHE A 54 19.36 12.74 14.80
C PHE A 54 20.40 13.06 15.91
N PRO A 55 20.00 13.12 17.20
CA PRO A 55 18.64 12.91 17.70
C PRO A 55 17.71 14.11 17.47
N LEU A 56 16.40 13.86 17.39
CA LEU A 56 15.37 14.90 17.22
C LEU A 56 15.24 15.82 18.44
N TYR A 57 15.66 15.36 19.62
CA TYR A 57 15.69 16.12 20.85
C TYR A 57 16.86 15.66 21.72
N GLN A 58 17.33 16.54 22.60
CA GLN A 58 18.35 16.21 23.59
C GLN A 58 17.64 15.78 24.88
N SER A 59 17.76 14.50 25.26
CA SER A 59 17.07 13.96 26.44
C SER A 59 17.46 14.69 27.72
N SER A 60 18.72 15.13 27.84
CA SER A 60 19.24 15.84 29.00
C SER A 60 18.64 17.24 29.19
N SER A 61 18.10 17.86 28.15
CA SER A 61 17.47 19.18 28.24
C SER A 61 15.96 19.13 28.42
N CYS A 62 15.33 17.94 28.40
CA CYS A 62 13.89 17.80 28.44
C CYS A 62 13.41 17.63 29.89
N PRO A 63 12.70 18.62 30.47
CA PRO A 63 12.29 18.58 31.89
C PRO A 63 11.17 17.59 32.19
N PHE A 64 10.58 16.98 31.15
CA PHE A 64 9.47 16.02 31.28
C PHE A 64 9.93 14.56 31.21
N ILE A 65 11.20 14.31 30.88
CA ILE A 65 11.74 12.95 30.83
C ILE A 65 12.19 12.60 32.24
N ASP A 66 11.55 11.60 32.85
CA ASP A 66 11.99 11.08 34.13
C ASP A 66 13.42 10.53 34.02
N ASP A 67 14.20 10.65 35.10
CA ASP A 67 15.60 10.22 35.13
C ASP A 67 15.80 8.75 34.72
N GLN A 68 14.81 7.90 34.97
CA GLN A 68 14.82 6.48 34.60
C GLN A 68 14.84 6.27 33.07
N PHE A 69 14.39 7.25 32.29
CA PHE A 69 14.41 7.26 30.84
C PHE A 69 15.49 8.19 30.26
N ASN A 70 16.20 8.95 31.11
CA ASN A 70 17.29 9.82 30.69
C ASN A 70 18.62 9.08 30.67
N CYS A 71 18.93 8.46 29.53
CA CYS A 71 20.19 7.75 29.32
C CYS A 71 21.41 8.66 29.09
N GLY A 72 21.32 9.98 29.32
CA GLY A 72 22.39 10.94 29.00
C GLY A 72 23.73 10.74 29.73
N ALA A 73 23.78 9.85 30.74
CA ALA A 73 25.01 9.46 31.43
C ALA A 73 25.78 8.32 30.75
N ARG A 74 25.25 7.75 29.66
CA ARG A 74 25.89 6.65 28.92
C ARG A 74 27.02 7.21 28.03
N PRO A 75 28.20 6.56 28.01
CA PRO A 75 29.33 7.02 27.19
C PRO A 75 29.16 6.68 25.70
N ASP A 76 28.33 5.70 25.36
CA ASP A 76 28.02 5.32 23.99
C ASP A 76 26.85 6.15 23.44
N GLU A 77 27.11 7.09 22.53
CA GLU A 77 26.06 7.98 21.99
C GLU A 77 25.53 7.55 20.61
N LEU A 78 26.11 6.51 19.99
CA LEU A 78 25.75 6.08 18.63
C LEU A 78 24.28 5.66 18.50
N TYR A 79 23.66 5.17 19.57
CA TYR A 79 22.24 4.81 19.58
C TYR A 79 21.33 6.00 19.26
N LEU A 80 21.75 7.23 19.60
CA LEU A 80 21.02 8.46 19.32
C LEU A 80 21.00 8.83 17.84
N LYS A 81 21.85 8.19 17.02
CA LYS A 81 22.02 8.50 15.59
C LYS A 81 21.25 7.56 14.67
N TYR A 82 20.54 6.56 15.21
CA TYR A 82 19.77 5.63 14.38
C TYR A 82 18.35 6.15 14.13
N SER A 83 17.92 6.08 12.87
CA SER A 83 16.57 6.38 12.41
C SER A 83 15.96 5.16 11.72
N TRP A 84 14.66 4.95 11.90
CA TRP A 84 13.94 3.85 11.26
C TRP A 84 13.51 4.23 9.85
N LYS A 85 13.93 3.45 8.84
CA LYS A 85 13.57 3.69 7.44
C LYS A 85 12.72 2.54 6.87
N PRO A 86 11.42 2.78 6.58
CA PRO A 86 10.57 1.82 5.89
C PRO A 86 11.15 1.43 4.51
N GLY A 87 10.99 0.17 4.11
CA GLY A 87 11.57 -0.33 2.86
C GLY A 87 10.76 -0.03 1.60
N THR A 88 9.46 0.30 1.76
CA THR A 88 8.51 0.43 0.63
C THR A 88 7.95 1.84 0.47
N CYS A 89 8.50 2.81 1.19
CA CYS A 89 8.01 4.19 1.24
C CYS A 89 9.13 5.13 1.70
N ASN A 90 9.02 6.41 1.31
CA ASN A 90 9.96 7.48 1.63
C ASN A 90 9.32 8.44 2.63
#